data_AF-A0A5Q4G095-F1
#
_entry.id   AF-A0A5Q4G095-F1
#
_cell.length_a   1.000
_cell.length_b   1.000
_cell.length_c   1.000
_cell.angle_alpha   90.00
_cell.angle_beta   90.00
_cell.angle_gamma   90.00
#
_symmetry.space_group_name_H-M   'P 1'
#
loop_
_entity.id
_entity.type
_entity.pdbx_description
1 polymer ?
#
loop_
_entity_poly.entity_id
_entity_poly.type
_entity_poly.pdbx_seq_one_letter_code
_entity_poly.pdbx_strand_id
1 'polypeptide(L)' 'MSRPIWIGERDVLAIHERLLALDGGAAGVRDAGLLASALARPPQHHAYADAPDIVRLAALYTHAIVSNHP' A
#
# COMPACT_ATOMS: atom_id res chain seq x y z
N MET A 1 18.32 -14.02 -1.38
CA MET A 1 17.72 -12.68 -1.19
C MET A 1 16.77 -12.75 -0.01
N SER A 2 16.83 -11.81 0.92
CA SER A 2 15.89 -11.74 2.05
C SER A 2 14.50 -11.42 1.54
N ARG A 3 13.48 -12.13 2.04
CA ARG A 3 12.09 -11.88 1.69
C ARG A 3 11.70 -10.44 2.09
N PRO A 4 10.98 -9.68 1.25
CA PRO A 4 10.52 -8.35 1.61
C PRO A 4 9.60 -8.39 2.83
N ILE A 5 9.64 -7.31 3.61
CA ILE A 5 8.64 -7.03 4.65
C ILE A 5 7.53 -6.23 3.98
N TRP A 6 6.31 -6.75 4.07
CA TRP A 6 5.14 -6.12 3.46
C TRP A 6 4.53 -5.09 4.40
N ILE A 7 4.08 -3.98 3.83
CA ILE A 7 3.28 -2.97 4.53
C ILE A 7 1.83 -3.46 4.53
N GLY A 8 1.30 -3.72 5.71
CA GLY A 8 -0.06 -4.22 5.91
C GLY A 8 -1.07 -3.11 6.18
N GLU A 9 -2.35 -3.46 6.20
CA GLU A 9 -3.45 -2.52 6.42
C GLU A 9 -3.27 -1.70 7.70
N ARG A 10 -2.86 -2.34 8.80
CA ARG A 10 -2.60 -1.68 10.09
C ARG A 10 -1.54 -0.58 9.97
N ASP A 11 -0.47 -0.83 9.21
CA ASP A 11 0.61 0.14 9.03
C ASP A 11 0.11 1.33 8.22
N VAL A 12 -0.64 1.07 7.15
CA VAL A 12 -1.20 2.12 6.27
C VAL A 12 -2.21 2.98 7.01
N LEU A 13 -3.12 2.38 7.77
CA LEU A 13 -4.10 3.12 8.58
C LEU A 13 -3.39 3.98 9.63
N ALA A 14 -2.38 3.45 10.32
CA ALA A 14 -1.62 4.22 11.30
C ALA A 14 -0.86 5.40 10.65
N ILE A 15 -0.27 5.20 9.47
CA ILE A 15 0.39 6.26 8.71
C ILE A 15 -0.65 7.30 8.26
N HIS A 16 -1.80 6.87 7.76
CA HIS A 16 -2.86 7.76 7.28
C HIS A 16 -3.41 8.64 8.41
N GLU A 17 -3.78 8.05 9.55
CA GLU A 17 -4.24 8.80 10.73
C GLU A 17 -3.19 9.81 11.22
N ARG A 18 -1.90 9.43 11.19
CA ARG A 18 -0.82 10.36 11.52
C ARG A 18 -0.75 11.54 10.55
N LEU A 19 -0.91 11.31 9.25
CA LEU A 19 -0.90 12.38 8.25
C LEU A 19 -2.11 13.30 8.41
N LEU A 20 -3.30 12.75 8.65
CA LEU A 20 -4.49 13.55 8.95
C LEU A 20 -4.33 14.42 10.20
N ALA A 21 -3.67 13.90 11.25
CA ALA A 21 -3.39 14.66 12.46
C ALA A 21 -2.40 15.82 12.23
N LEU A 22 -1.51 15.71 11.24
CA LEU A 22 -0.51 16.73 10.92
C LEU A 22 -1.02 17.77 9.91
N ASP A 23 -1.70 17.31 8.87
CA ASP A 23 -2.02 18.11 7.69
C ASP A 23 -3.53 18.39 7.53
N GLY A 24 -4.37 17.74 8.34
CA GLY A 24 -5.84 17.79 8.25
C GLY A 24 -6.40 16.92 7.12
N GLY A 25 -7.73 16.79 7.08
CA GLY A 25 -8.44 16.00 6.07
C GLY A 25 -9.63 15.25 6.65
N ALA A 26 -10.35 14.52 5.79
CA ALA A 26 -11.43 13.64 6.22
C ALA A 26 -10.87 12.35 6.84
N ALA A 27 -11.43 11.92 7.96
CA ALA A 27 -11.01 10.71 8.65
C ALA A 27 -11.58 9.43 8.03
N GLY A 28 -10.88 8.32 8.25
CA GLY A 28 -11.27 7.00 7.77
C GLY A 28 -10.88 6.73 6.31
N VAL A 29 -11.35 5.58 5.81
CA VAL A 29 -11.07 5.08 4.47
C VAL A 29 -12.39 5.06 3.69
N ARG A 30 -12.37 5.55 2.45
CA ARG A 30 -13.54 5.63 1.57
C ARG A 30 -14.06 4.24 1.20
N ASP A 31 -13.16 3.29 0.93
CA ASP A 31 -13.48 1.90 0.61
C ASP A 31 -12.34 0.95 1.03
N ALA A 32 -12.61 0.13 2.05
CA ALA A 32 -11.64 -0.84 2.58
C ALA A 32 -11.29 -1.95 1.58
N GLY A 33 -12.19 -2.30 0.67
CA GLY A 33 -11.92 -3.28 -0.39
C GLY A 33 -10.93 -2.76 -1.42
N LEU A 34 -11.04 -1.48 -1.78
CA LEU A 34 -10.08 -0.80 -2.63
C LEU A 34 -8.70 -0.69 -1.96
N LEU A 35 -8.65 -0.49 -0.65
CA LEU A 35 -7.39 -0.50 0.11
C LEU A 35 -6.76 -1.89 0.09
N ALA A 36 -7.52 -2.93 0.45
CA ALA A 36 -7.04 -4.31 0.46
C ALA A 36 -6.51 -4.75 -0.93
N SER A 37 -7.23 -4.40 -1.99
CA SER A 37 -6.80 -4.63 -3.39
C SER A 37 -5.48 -3.92 -3.71
N ALA A 38 -5.29 -2.69 -3.24
CA ALA A 38 -4.05 -1.94 -3.47
C ALA A 38 -2.85 -2.60 -2.76
N LEU A 39 -3.02 -3.01 -1.50
CA LEU A 39 -1.95 -3.63 -0.70
C LEU A 39 -1.57 -5.04 -1.17
N ALA A 40 -2.47 -5.73 -1.88
CA ALA A 40 -2.20 -7.04 -2.46
C ALA A 40 -1.32 -6.97 -3.73
N ARG A 41 -1.21 -5.83 -4.42
CA ARG A 41 -0.49 -5.76 -5.71
C ARG A 41 1.00 -6.08 -5.62
N PRO A 42 1.78 -5.52 -4.66
CA PRO A 42 3.21 -5.82 -4.53
C PRO A 42 3.52 -7.30 -4.20
N PRO A 43 2.89 -7.96 -3.20
CA PRO A 43 3.15 -9.36 -2.94
C PRO A 43 2.74 -10.26 -4.10
N GLN A 44 1.65 -9.92 -4.80
CA GLN A 44 1.26 -10.63 -6.02
C GLN A 44 2.33 -10.50 -7.10
N HIS A 45 2.82 -9.30 -7.38
CA HIS A 45 3.89 -9.09 -8.36
C HIS A 45 5.18 -9.82 -7.96
N HIS A 46 5.57 -9.80 -6.68
CA HIS A 46 6.74 -10.52 -6.19
C HIS A 46 6.61 -12.04 -6.35
N ALA A 47 5.40 -12.60 -6.22
CA ALA A 47 5.18 -14.05 -6.36
C ALA A 47 5.35 -14.54 -7.81
N TYR A 48 5.10 -13.69 -8.81
CA TYR A 48 5.09 -14.08 -10.22
C TYR A 48 6.23 -13.50 -11.07
N ALA A 49 6.98 -12.52 -10.57
CA ALA A 49 8.09 -11.94 -11.32
C ALA A 49 9.36 -12.81 -11.24
N ASP A 50 10.05 -12.99 -12.38
CA ASP A 50 11.31 -13.74 -12.45
C ASP A 50 12.43 -13.11 -11.60
N ALA A 51 12.46 -11.78 -11.53
CA ALA A 51 13.41 -11.01 -10.72
C ALA A 51 12.72 -9.77 -10.13
N PRO A 52 12.08 -9.89 -8.95
CA PRO A 52 11.38 -8.77 -8.34
C PRO A 52 12.36 -7.72 -7.79
N ASP A 53 12.20 -6.48 -8.24
CA ASP A 53 12.95 -5.31 -7.76
C ASP A 53 12.18 -4.58 -6.64
N ILE A 54 12.87 -4.23 -5.56
CA ILE A 54 12.25 -3.58 -4.39
C ILE A 54 11.69 -2.20 -4.72
N VAL A 55 12.35 -1.44 -5.62
CA VAL A 55 11.86 -0.12 -6.05
C VAL A 55 10.57 -0.29 -6.84
N ARG A 56 10.50 -1.28 -7.73
CA ARG A 56 9.27 -1.63 -8.45
C ARG A 56 8.14 -2.03 -7.50
N LEU A 57 8.41 -2.84 -6.48
CA LEU A 57 7.41 -3.25 -5.49
C LEU A 57 6.87 -2.06 -4.69
N ALA A 58 7.74 -1.12 -4.30
CA ALA A 58 7.34 0.12 -3.64
C ALA A 58 6.47 1.00 -4.56
N ALA A 59 6.84 1.14 -5.83
CA ALA A 59 6.06 1.90 -6.80
C ALA A 59 4.65 1.30 -7.03
N LEU A 60 4.51 -0.02 -6.93
CA LEU A 60 3.20 -0.69 -7.02
C LEU A 60 2.28 -0.33 -5.85
N TYR A 61 2.79 -0.18 -4.63
CA TYR A 61 1.99 0.34 -3.51
C TYR A 61 1.45 1.74 -3.85
N THR A 62 2.34 2.68 -4.19
CA THR A 62 1.97 4.07 -4.47
C THR A 62 0.97 4.17 -5.61
N HIS A 63 1.25 3.51 -6.74
CA HIS A 63 0.37 3.53 -7.89
C HIS A 63 -1.02 2.97 -7.55
N ALA A 64 -1.09 1.83 -6.87
CA ALA A 64 -2.36 1.19 -6.56
C ALA A 64 -3.20 2.02 -5.58
N ILE A 65 -2.58 2.58 -4.53
CA ILE A 65 -3.29 3.42 -3.55
C ILE A 65 -3.81 4.70 -4.22
N VAL A 66 -2.96 5.39 -4.99
CA VAL A 66 -3.35 6.65 -5.66
C VAL A 66 -4.44 6.40 -6.70
N SER A 67 -4.33 5.33 -7.51
CA SER A 67 -5.30 5.04 -8.56
C SER A 67 -6.63 4.48 -8.03
N ASN A 68 -6.61 3.64 -6.99
CA ASN A 68 -7.83 3.15 -6.38
C ASN A 68 -8.54 4.24 -5.57
N HIS A 69 -7.76 5.18 -5.01
CA HIS A 69 -8.22 6.20 -4.07
C HIS A 69 -9.12 5.56 -3.00
N PRO A 70 -8.59 4.61 -2.22
CA PRO A 70 -9.38 3.95 -1.20
C PRO A 70 -9.81 4.91 -0.10
#